data_AF-A0A924BCM2-F1
#
_entry.id   AF-A0A924BCM2-F1
#
_cell.length_a   1.000
_cell.length_b   1.000
_cell.length_c   1.000
_cell.angle_alpha   90.00
_cell.angle_beta   90.00
_cell.angle_gamma   90.00
#
_symmetry.space_group_name_H-M   'P 1'
#
loop_
_entity.id
_entity.type
_entity.pdbx_description
1 polymer ?
#
loop_
_entity_poly.entity_id
_entity_poly.type
_entity_poly.pdbx_seq_one_letter_code
_entity_poly.pdbx_strand_id
1 'polypeptide(L)'
;AWNGRKVGMCEAGPEMTFHFGQLIAHICKTRNVRAGSIVGSGTVSNKGVTGVNGKTEWPKGYSCIAEKRAIETIQDGKPSTEFMKFGDTVRIEMKGQDGQSLFGAIEQKIVAPAR
;
A
#
# COMPACT_ATOMS: atom_id res chain seq x y z
N ALA A 1 -3.94 1.42 -8.47
CA ALA A 1 -4.23 0.64 -9.68
C ALA A 1 -2.91 0.32 -10.39
N TRP A 2 -2.84 -0.86 -11.02
CA TRP A 2 -1.69 -1.31 -11.82
C TRP A 2 -2.20 -1.66 -13.22
N ASN A 3 -1.65 -1.02 -14.25
CA ASN A 3 -2.09 -1.18 -15.64
C ASN A 3 -3.61 -0.98 -15.81
N GLY A 4 -4.13 0.08 -15.19
CA GLY A 4 -5.57 0.40 -15.16
C GLY A 4 -6.43 -0.52 -14.28
N ARG A 5 -5.89 -1.64 -13.77
CA ARG A 5 -6.63 -2.58 -12.92
C ARG A 5 -6.56 -2.15 -11.45
N LYS A 6 -7.70 -2.17 -10.77
CA LYS A 6 -7.76 -1.95 -9.32
C LYS A 6 -7.15 -3.16 -8.61
N VAL A 7 -6.11 -2.91 -7.82
CA VAL A 7 -5.38 -3.96 -7.05
C VAL A 7 -5.52 -3.79 -5.54
N GLY A 8 -5.85 -2.59 -5.09
CA GLY A 8 -6.04 -2.23 -3.69
C GLY A 8 -7.09 -1.14 -3.55
N MET A 9 -7.85 -1.20 -2.47
CA MET A 9 -8.84 -0.24 -2.02
C MET A 9 -8.79 -0.18 -0.49
N CYS A 10 -7.56 -0.09 0.03
CA CYS A 10 -7.30 -0.21 1.45
C CYS A 10 -7.75 1.03 2.23
N GLU A 11 -8.21 0.82 3.45
CA GLU A 11 -8.52 1.88 4.41
C GLU A 11 -7.26 2.23 5.21
N ALA A 12 -6.89 3.51 5.29
CA ALA A 12 -5.66 3.94 5.95
C ALA A 12 -5.72 3.90 7.50
N GLY A 13 -6.91 3.78 8.08
CA GLY A 13 -7.14 3.91 9.52
C GLY A 13 -7.07 2.62 10.34
N PRO A 14 -7.95 1.63 10.09
CA PRO A 14 -8.23 0.58 11.08
C PRO A 14 -7.02 -0.31 11.45
N GLU A 15 -6.06 -0.48 10.55
CA GLU A 15 -4.84 -1.29 10.75
C GLU A 15 -3.56 -0.45 10.89
N MET A 16 -3.66 0.86 11.11
CA MET A 16 -2.53 1.70 11.46
C MET A 16 -2.19 1.54 12.95
N THR A 17 -1.40 0.51 13.30
CA THR A 17 -1.04 0.19 14.70
C THR A 17 -0.44 1.37 15.47
N PHE A 18 0.36 2.20 14.80
CA PHE A 18 0.94 3.41 15.38
C PHE A 18 0.47 4.63 14.59
N HIS A 19 -0.26 5.53 15.23
CA HIS A 19 -0.67 6.78 14.59
C HIS A 19 0.53 7.74 14.40
N PHE A 20 0.41 8.74 13.53
CA PHE A 20 1.52 9.66 13.23
C PHE A 20 2.13 10.33 14.45
N GLY A 21 1.34 10.69 15.46
CA GLY A 21 1.85 11.20 16.74
C GLY A 21 2.84 10.26 17.44
N GLN A 22 2.57 8.94 17.46
CA GLN A 22 3.50 7.95 18.01
C GLN A 22 4.75 7.79 17.14
N LEU A 23 4.60 7.79 15.82
CA LEU A 23 5.73 7.71 14.89
C LEU A 23 6.67 8.91 15.05
N ILE A 24 6.12 10.13 15.12
CA ILE A 24 6.86 11.37 15.35
C ILE A 24 7.56 11.32 16.72
N ALA A 25 6.85 10.95 17.79
CA ALA A 25 7.44 10.82 19.11
C ALA A 25 8.59 9.80 19.14
N HIS A 26 8.46 8.69 18.40
CA HIS A 26 9.49 7.66 18.32
C HIS A 26 10.77 8.18 17.64
N ILE A 27 10.66 8.82 16.48
CA ILE A 27 11.85 9.34 15.77
C ILE A 27 12.53 10.48 16.55
N CYS A 28 11.78 11.26 17.34
CA CYS A 28 12.32 12.32 18.20
C CYS A 28 13.16 11.82 19.37
N LYS A 29 13.12 10.52 19.71
CA LYS A 29 13.87 9.97 20.85
C LYS A 29 15.39 10.14 20.72
N THR A 30 15.91 10.15 19.49
CA THR A 30 17.36 10.13 19.25
C THR A 30 17.84 11.22 18.31
N ARG A 31 16.94 12.05 17.76
CA ARG A 31 17.29 13.14 16.85
C ARG A 31 16.20 14.23 16.85
N ASN A 32 16.60 15.45 16.52
CA ASN A 32 15.66 16.54 16.28
C ASN A 32 14.95 16.36 14.94
N VAL A 33 13.62 16.51 14.92
CA VAL A 33 12.81 16.57 13.70
C VAL A 33 12.57 18.03 13.36
N ARG A 34 12.98 18.46 12.16
CA ARG A 34 12.94 19.87 11.74
C ARG A 34 11.80 20.14 10.77
N ALA A 35 11.44 21.42 10.62
CA ALA A 35 10.49 21.86 9.60
C ALA A 35 10.89 21.33 8.21
N GLY A 36 9.90 20.80 7.47
CA GLY A 36 10.10 20.14 6.18
C GLY A 36 10.41 18.64 6.24
N SER A 37 10.49 18.03 7.42
CA SER A 37 10.64 16.57 7.54
C SER A 37 9.39 15.84 7.07
N ILE A 38 9.55 14.75 6.31
CA ILE A 38 8.46 13.87 5.87
C ILE A 38 8.49 12.58 6.68
N VAL A 39 7.37 12.25 7.32
CA VAL A 39 7.18 10.99 8.05
C VAL A 39 6.15 10.17 7.29
N GLY A 40 6.57 9.01 6.77
CA GLY A 40 5.66 8.07 6.11
C GLY A 40 5.01 7.12 7.11
N SER A 41 3.75 6.74 6.86
CA SER A 41 3.05 5.68 7.60
C SER A 41 3.63 4.28 7.35
N GLY A 42 4.34 4.10 6.24
CA GLY A 42 4.56 2.80 5.63
C GLY A 42 3.39 2.40 4.71
N THR A 43 3.49 1.21 4.12
CA THR A 43 2.44 0.65 3.25
C THR A 43 1.13 0.51 4.01
N VAL A 44 0.03 1.00 3.42
CA VAL A 44 -1.33 0.78 3.95
C VAL A 44 -1.79 -0.65 3.61
N SER A 45 -2.13 -1.42 4.63
CA SER A 45 -2.62 -2.80 4.52
C SER A 45 -3.85 -2.98 5.40
N ASN A 46 -4.79 -3.84 4.98
CA ASN A 46 -5.90 -4.28 5.82
C ASN A 46 -5.85 -5.80 5.98
N LYS A 47 -6.40 -6.30 7.08
CA LYS A 47 -6.39 -7.73 7.38
C LYS A 47 -7.23 -8.52 6.36
N GLY A 48 -6.79 -9.75 6.10
CA GLY A 48 -7.61 -10.74 5.41
C GLY A 48 -8.82 -11.14 6.26
N VAL A 49 -9.89 -11.54 5.60
CA VAL A 49 -11.14 -12.02 6.20
C VAL A 49 -11.26 -13.51 5.90
N THR A 50 -11.41 -14.33 6.95
CA THR A 50 -11.62 -15.77 6.82
C THR A 50 -13.10 -16.08 6.67
N GLY A 51 -13.49 -16.69 5.54
CA GLY A 51 -14.85 -17.10 5.28
C GLY A 51 -15.25 -18.41 5.96
N VAL A 52 -16.53 -18.76 5.87
CA VAL A 52 -17.11 -20.01 6.43
C VAL A 52 -16.48 -21.28 5.88
N ASN A 53 -15.82 -21.20 4.71
CA ASN A 53 -15.08 -22.30 4.09
C ASN A 53 -13.63 -22.44 4.61
N GLY A 54 -13.23 -21.64 5.62
CA GLY A 54 -11.88 -21.62 6.18
C GLY A 54 -10.84 -20.88 5.32
N LYS A 55 -11.22 -20.39 4.13
CA LYS A 55 -10.32 -19.65 3.25
C LYS A 55 -10.24 -18.19 3.66
N THR A 56 -9.02 -17.66 3.73
CA THR A 56 -8.79 -16.24 4.01
C THR A 56 -8.62 -15.46 2.72
N GLU A 57 -9.38 -14.39 2.55
CA GLU A 57 -9.37 -13.51 1.39
C GLU A 57 -9.05 -12.08 1.79
N TRP A 58 -8.48 -11.29 0.88
CA TRP A 58 -8.13 -9.89 1.11
C TRP A 58 -9.07 -9.00 0.28
N PRO A 59 -10.30 -8.73 0.73
CA PRO A 59 -11.31 -8.02 -0.07
C PRO A 59 -10.92 -6.58 -0.37
N LYS A 60 -10.08 -5.97 0.47
CA LYS A 60 -9.52 -4.63 0.27
C LYS A 60 -8.30 -4.64 -0.66
N GLY A 61 -7.87 -5.80 -1.14
CA GLY A 61 -6.73 -5.96 -2.03
C GLY A 61 -5.39 -5.79 -1.32
N TYR A 62 -4.39 -5.30 -2.06
CA TYR A 62 -3.03 -5.08 -1.58
C TYR A 62 -2.50 -3.73 -2.05
N SER A 63 -1.68 -3.09 -1.21
CA SER A 63 -0.98 -1.84 -1.58
C SER A 63 0.50 -2.08 -1.89
N CYS A 64 1.00 -3.30 -1.71
CA CYS A 64 2.38 -3.68 -1.99
C CYS A 64 2.45 -5.03 -2.71
N ILE A 65 3.27 -5.12 -3.75
CA ILE A 65 3.50 -6.37 -4.50
C ILE A 65 4.16 -7.41 -3.61
N ALA A 66 5.10 -7.01 -2.74
CA ALA A 66 5.76 -7.93 -1.81
C ALA A 66 4.75 -8.55 -0.83
N GLU A 67 3.78 -7.77 -0.36
CA GLU A 67 2.67 -8.28 0.46
C GLU A 67 1.82 -9.30 -0.31
N LYS A 68 1.39 -8.96 -1.54
CA LYS A 68 0.61 -9.90 -2.37
C LYS A 68 1.35 -11.22 -2.59
N ARG A 69 2.65 -11.15 -2.88
CA ARG A 69 3.51 -12.32 -3.06
C ARG A 69 3.65 -13.15 -1.77
N ALA A 70 3.73 -12.50 -0.61
CA ALA A 70 3.75 -13.20 0.68
C ALA A 70 2.42 -13.93 0.94
N ILE A 71 1.28 -13.28 0.66
CA ILE A 71 -0.05 -13.89 0.76
C ILE A 71 -0.15 -15.14 -0.12
N GLU A 72 0.28 -15.05 -1.39
CA GLU A 72 0.29 -16.19 -2.32
C GLU A 72 1.21 -17.32 -1.85
N THR A 73 2.36 -16.98 -1.25
CA THR A 73 3.26 -18.00 -0.70
C THR A 73 2.61 -18.74 0.47
N ILE A 74 1.87 -18.03 1.33
CA ILE A 74 1.13 -18.63 2.45
C ILE A 74 -0.01 -19.52 1.96
N GLN A 75 -0.74 -19.11 0.92
CA GLN A 75 -1.91 -19.85 0.43
C GLN A 75 -1.57 -20.99 -0.54
N ASP A 76 -0.66 -20.72 -1.47
CA ASP A 76 -0.43 -21.55 -2.66
C ASP A 76 1.00 -22.13 -2.68
N GLY A 77 1.80 -21.86 -1.64
CA GLY A 77 3.17 -22.34 -1.48
C GLY A 77 4.21 -21.60 -2.32
N LYS A 78 3.80 -20.71 -3.23
CA LYS A 78 4.70 -19.89 -4.06
C LYS A 78 4.03 -18.60 -4.54
N PRO A 79 4.80 -17.53 -4.78
CA PRO A 79 4.25 -16.31 -5.38
C PRO A 79 4.02 -16.51 -6.89
N SER A 80 2.87 -16.04 -7.38
CA SER A 80 2.51 -16.02 -8.80
C SER A 80 2.51 -14.60 -9.38
N THR A 81 2.24 -13.59 -8.55
CA THR A 81 2.26 -12.18 -8.96
C THR A 81 3.70 -11.72 -9.19
N GLU A 82 4.04 -11.31 -10.41
CA GLU A 82 5.35 -10.73 -10.73
C GLU A 82 5.55 -9.32 -10.14
N PHE A 83 6.79 -8.84 -10.12
CA PHE A 83 7.05 -7.41 -9.93
C PHE A 83 6.69 -6.61 -11.18
N MET A 84 6.54 -5.29 -11.02
CA MET A 84 6.30 -4.39 -12.15
C MET A 84 7.43 -4.47 -13.18
N LYS A 85 7.05 -4.42 -14.45
CA LYS A 85 7.94 -4.45 -15.61
C LYS A 85 8.01 -3.08 -16.27
N PHE A 86 9.04 -2.84 -17.07
CA PHE A 86 9.09 -1.65 -17.91
C PHE A 86 7.87 -1.59 -18.83
N GLY A 87 7.26 -0.40 -18.92
CA GLY A 87 5.99 -0.18 -19.62
C GLY A 87 4.77 -0.22 -18.69
N ASP A 88 4.87 -0.83 -17.50
CA ASP A 88 3.77 -0.83 -16.54
C ASP A 88 3.45 0.58 -16.06
N THR A 89 2.21 0.74 -15.60
CA THR A 89 1.71 1.98 -15.01
C THR A 89 1.18 1.74 -13.61
N VAL A 90 1.45 2.67 -12.70
CA VAL A 90 0.91 2.68 -11.34
C VAL A 90 0.16 3.99 -11.11
N ARG A 91 -1.02 3.87 -10.51
CA ARG A 91 -1.83 5.02 -10.07
C ARG A 91 -2.23 4.86 -8.62
N ILE A 92 -1.90 5.83 -7.77
CA ILE A 92 -2.28 5.89 -6.35
C ILE A 92 -3.08 7.17 -6.12
N GLU A 93 -4.27 7.02 -5.54
CA GLU A 93 -5.18 8.12 -5.28
C GLU A 93 -5.95 7.85 -3.98
N MET A 94 -6.20 8.89 -3.21
CA MET A 94 -7.13 8.84 -2.08
C MET A 94 -8.34 9.72 -2.39
N LYS A 95 -9.53 9.15 -2.19
CA LYS A 95 -10.80 9.85 -2.40
C LYS A 95 -11.51 10.06 -1.08
N GLY A 96 -12.19 11.19 -0.97
CA GLY A 96 -13.10 11.49 0.13
C GLY A 96 -14.36 10.63 0.07
N GLN A 97 -15.19 10.73 1.10
CA GLN A 97 -16.49 10.03 1.14
C GLN A 97 -17.45 10.53 0.04
N ASP A 98 -17.24 11.75 -0.44
CA ASP A 98 -17.93 12.37 -1.58
C ASP A 98 -17.40 11.87 -2.95
N GLY A 99 -16.40 10.99 -2.96
CA GLY A 99 -15.78 10.46 -4.16
C GLY A 99 -14.79 11.41 -4.84
N GLN A 100 -14.57 12.60 -4.29
CA GLN A 100 -13.63 13.58 -4.83
C GLN A 100 -12.19 13.25 -4.44
N SER A 101 -11.25 13.63 -5.29
CA SER A 101 -9.81 13.41 -5.03
C SER A 101 -9.33 14.34 -3.92
N LEU A 102 -8.72 13.79 -2.86
CA LEU A 102 -8.24 14.59 -1.73
C LEU A 102 -6.87 15.23 -1.99
N PHE A 103 -5.99 14.53 -2.71
CA PHE A 103 -4.60 14.94 -2.93
C PHE A 103 -4.21 14.97 -4.43
N GLY A 104 -5.17 14.76 -5.32
CA GLY A 104 -4.87 14.35 -6.69
C GLY A 104 -4.38 12.90 -6.75
N ALA A 105 -3.82 12.52 -7.90
CA ALA A 105 -3.31 11.17 -8.11
C ALA A 105 -1.83 11.17 -8.45
N ILE A 106 -1.09 10.27 -7.81
CA ILE A 106 0.26 9.89 -8.24
C ILE A 106 0.06 8.91 -9.39
N GLU A 107 0.55 9.25 -10.58
CA GLU A 107 0.46 8.40 -11.77
C GLU A 107 1.81 8.35 -12.45
N GLN A 108 2.36 7.14 -12.55
CA GLN A 108 3.74 6.93 -13.01
C GLN A 108 3.80 5.74 -13.98
N LYS A 109 4.65 5.87 -15.00
CA LYS A 109 5.04 4.79 -15.90
C LYS A 109 6.42 4.29 -15.53
N ILE A 110 6.57 2.98 -15.42
CA ILE A 110 7.85 2.32 -15.16
C ILE A 110 8.66 2.36 -16.45
N VAL A 111 9.82 3.03 -16.41
CA VAL A 111 10.72 3.21 -17.55
C VAL A 111 12.06 2.54 -17.27
N ALA A 112 12.72 2.09 -18.34
CA ALA A 112 14.09 1.64 -18.24
C ALA A 112 14.97 2.78 -17.71
N PRO A 113 16.00 2.49 -16.88
CA PRO A 113 16.96 3.50 -16.49
C PRO A 113 17.53 4.19 -17.74
N ALA A 114 17.55 5.53 -17.71
CA ALA A 114 18.31 6.26 -18.72
C ALA A 114 19.79 5.88 -18.57
N ARG A 115 20.46 5.62 -19.70
CA ARG A 115 21.92 5.49 -19.73
C ARG A 115 22.57 6.85 -19.51
#